data_AF-A0A5E4QK36-F1
#
_entry.id   AF-A0A5E4QK36-F1
#
_cell.length_a   1.000
_cell.length_b   1.000
_cell.length_c   1.000
_cell.angle_alpha   90.00
_cell.angle_beta   90.00
_cell.angle_gamma   90.00
#
_symmetry.space_group_name_H-M   'P 1'
#
loop_
_entity.id
_entity.type
_entity.pdbx_description
1 polymer ?
#
loop_
_entity_poly.entity_id
_entity_poly.type
_entity_poly.pdbx_seq_one_letter_code
_entity_poly.pdbx_strand_id
1 'polypeptide(L)'
;MSITSDTMGDNRLSNNDTVNSVITFDNLTILKEFSNIADLVRDEDFLKTVPKSKVNRIKWVPMFKILKQDILNEMVQEISTMWEYHDMPKQLDILENQREKFAVKNPYNKSLWRPLSTNINNSLKSAEVAILRKQKIVLESLAKEYEERVTKHKKTLAAKRSFLKCLQMDIQKYQKKNEQLLSNICAIIDNHKNFSRSKNIFDENDIDNHVWSDIELQNKGVI
;
A
#
# COMPACT_ATOMS: atom_id res chain seq x y z
N MET A 1 -0.77 16.43 -34.17
CA MET A 1 0.55 15.88 -33.80
C MET A 1 0.30 14.89 -32.67
N SER A 2 -0.18 13.71 -33.00
CA SER A 2 0.55 12.51 -33.47
C SER A 2 0.74 11.57 -32.29
N ILE A 3 -0.24 10.67 -32.20
CA ILE A 3 -0.23 9.44 -31.42
C ILE A 3 0.72 8.49 -32.15
N THR A 4 1.74 7.98 -31.48
CA THR A 4 2.54 6.86 -31.99
C THR A 4 2.18 5.60 -31.23
N SER A 5 1.28 4.83 -31.85
CA SER A 5 1.25 3.38 -31.81
C SER A 5 2.53 2.84 -32.45
N ASP A 6 3.23 1.91 -31.79
CA ASP A 6 4.14 1.01 -32.48
C ASP A 6 3.91 -0.43 -31.99
N THR A 7 3.66 -1.28 -32.98
CA THR A 7 3.41 -2.71 -32.88
C THR A 7 4.54 -3.41 -33.62
N MET A 8 4.92 -4.59 -33.09
CA MET A 8 5.58 -5.71 -33.78
C MET A 8 7.09 -5.58 -34.08
N GLY A 9 7.83 -6.48 -33.45
CA GLY A 9 9.24 -6.79 -33.71
C GLY A 9 9.56 -8.16 -33.11
N ASP A 10 9.08 -9.20 -33.79
CA ASP A 10 9.29 -10.62 -33.53
C ASP A 10 10.78 -10.99 -33.73
N ASN A 11 11.42 -11.65 -32.77
CA ASN A 11 12.53 -12.56 -33.05
C ASN A 11 12.86 -13.51 -31.88
N ARG A 12 12.33 -14.71 -32.03
CA ARG A 12 12.76 -16.03 -31.56
C ARG A 12 14.24 -16.15 -31.13
N LEU A 13 14.43 -16.67 -29.92
CA LEU A 13 15.48 -17.62 -29.53
C LEU A 13 14.89 -18.41 -28.34
N SER A 14 14.19 -19.51 -28.63
CA SER A 14 14.77 -20.85 -28.52
C SER A 14 15.32 -21.12 -27.12
N ASN A 15 14.45 -21.61 -26.25
CA ASN A 15 14.85 -22.74 -25.43
C ASN A 15 13.71 -23.75 -25.40
N ASN A 16 13.76 -24.66 -26.38
CA ASN A 16 13.06 -25.92 -26.44
C ASN A 16 13.51 -26.80 -25.26
N ASP A 17 13.02 -26.51 -24.07
CA ASP A 17 12.84 -27.54 -23.04
C ASP A 17 11.35 -27.85 -22.97
N THR A 18 10.80 -28.20 -24.13
CA THR A 18 9.59 -29.01 -24.26
C THR A 18 9.95 -30.40 -23.75
N VAL A 19 10.08 -30.51 -22.42
CA VAL A 19 9.88 -31.77 -21.75
C VAL A 19 8.41 -32.08 -22.00
N ASN A 20 8.15 -32.81 -23.10
CA ASN A 20 6.98 -33.65 -23.24
C ASN A 20 7.06 -34.69 -22.12
N SER A 21 6.90 -34.28 -20.87
CA SER A 21 6.29 -35.15 -19.90
C SER A 21 4.86 -35.25 -20.38
N VAL A 22 4.60 -36.24 -21.21
CA VAL A 22 3.27 -36.81 -21.36
C VAL A 22 2.75 -36.90 -19.93
N ILE A 23 1.82 -36.02 -19.56
CA ILE A 23 1.21 -36.04 -18.24
C ILE A 23 0.27 -37.23 -18.31
N THR A 24 0.86 -38.41 -18.18
CA THR A 24 0.14 -39.67 -18.28
C THR A 24 -0.90 -39.67 -17.19
N PHE A 25 -2.13 -39.95 -17.58
CA PHE A 25 -3.22 -40.26 -16.67
C PHE A 25 -2.80 -41.44 -15.78
N ASP A 26 -2.20 -41.14 -14.64
CA ASP A 26 -1.58 -42.15 -13.76
C ASP A 26 -2.60 -42.61 -12.70
N ASN A 27 -3.79 -42.97 -13.16
CA ASN A 27 -4.80 -43.57 -12.29
C ASN A 27 -4.89 -45.06 -12.62
N LEU A 28 -3.88 -45.81 -12.13
CA LEU A 28 -3.76 -47.26 -12.25
C LEU A 28 -5.04 -48.01 -11.88
N THR A 29 -5.84 -47.46 -10.96
CA THR A 29 -7.14 -48.03 -10.58
C THR A 29 -8.16 -47.93 -11.72
N ILE A 30 -8.26 -46.78 -12.38
CA ILE A 30 -9.19 -46.56 -13.49
C ILE A 30 -8.76 -47.38 -14.72
N LEU A 31 -7.46 -47.43 -15.01
CA LEU A 31 -6.92 -48.26 -16.09
C LEU A 31 -7.19 -49.76 -15.86
N LYS A 32 -7.08 -50.22 -14.60
CA LYS A 32 -7.43 -51.58 -14.21
C LYS A 32 -8.92 -51.87 -14.42
N GLU A 33 -9.80 -50.92 -14.08
CA GLU A 33 -11.23 -51.08 -14.35
C GLU A 33 -11.56 -51.12 -15.86
N PHE A 34 -10.84 -50.39 -16.71
CA PHE A 34 -11.00 -50.54 -18.16
C PHE A 34 -10.57 -51.91 -18.68
N SER A 35 -9.49 -52.46 -18.14
CA SER A 35 -9.11 -53.84 -18.43
C SER A 35 -10.21 -54.81 -18.00
N ASN A 36 -10.78 -54.63 -16.80
CA ASN A 36 -11.88 -55.46 -16.31
C ASN A 36 -13.12 -55.39 -17.23
N ILE A 37 -13.46 -54.20 -17.74
CA ILE A 37 -14.56 -54.00 -18.69
C ILE A 37 -14.28 -54.73 -20.02
N ALA A 38 -13.06 -54.61 -20.55
CA ALA A 38 -12.65 -55.31 -21.77
C ALA A 38 -12.66 -56.84 -21.60
N ASP A 39 -12.31 -57.33 -20.41
CA ASP A 39 -12.28 -58.76 -20.07
C ASP A 39 -13.68 -59.34 -19.76
N LEU A 40 -14.68 -58.49 -19.52
CA LEU A 40 -16.06 -58.91 -19.25
C LEU A 40 -16.67 -59.69 -20.43
N VAL A 41 -16.26 -59.36 -21.66
CA VAL A 41 -16.74 -60.07 -22.86
C VAL A 41 -15.84 -61.27 -23.11
N ARG A 42 -16.29 -62.46 -22.71
CA ARG A 42 -15.53 -63.70 -22.93
C ARG A 42 -15.51 -64.08 -24.41
N ASP A 43 -14.40 -64.67 -24.83
CA ASP A 43 -14.20 -65.10 -26.22
C ASP A 43 -15.26 -66.14 -26.65
N GLU A 44 -15.72 -66.98 -25.71
CA GLU A 44 -16.79 -67.96 -25.93
C GLU A 44 -18.13 -67.31 -26.26
N ASP A 45 -18.45 -66.21 -25.60
CA ASP A 45 -19.70 -65.49 -25.79
C ASP A 45 -19.68 -64.71 -27.11
N PHE A 46 -18.52 -64.15 -27.48
CA PHE A 46 -18.30 -63.57 -28.81
C PHE A 46 -18.48 -64.61 -29.92
N LEU A 47 -17.84 -65.79 -29.82
CA LEU A 47 -17.92 -66.83 -30.85
C LEU A 47 -19.33 -67.42 -31.06
N LYS A 48 -20.23 -67.30 -30.08
CA LYS A 48 -21.65 -67.67 -30.24
C LYS A 48 -22.39 -66.72 -31.18
N THR A 49 -21.96 -65.47 -31.29
CA THR A 49 -22.60 -64.42 -32.10
C THR A 49 -22.08 -64.36 -33.54
N VAL A 50 -20.90 -64.91 -33.80
CA VAL A 50 -20.27 -64.87 -35.11
C VAL A 50 -20.93 -65.87 -36.08
N PRO A 51 -21.27 -65.49 -37.33
CA PRO A 51 -21.86 -66.39 -38.32
C PRO A 51 -20.93 -67.56 -38.66
N LYS A 52 -21.28 -68.76 -38.19
CA LYS A 52 -20.48 -69.99 -38.39
C LYS A 52 -20.48 -70.51 -39.84
N SER A 53 -21.41 -70.05 -40.68
CA SER A 53 -21.72 -70.66 -41.98
C SER A 53 -20.98 -70.08 -43.19
N LYS A 54 -20.27 -68.94 -43.07
CA LYS A 54 -19.73 -68.23 -44.26
C LYS A 54 -18.23 -67.93 -44.24
N VAL A 55 -17.52 -68.13 -43.14
CA VAL A 55 -16.15 -67.59 -43.01
C VAL A 55 -15.19 -68.52 -42.26
N ASN A 56 -14.88 -69.67 -42.87
CA ASN A 56 -13.89 -70.64 -42.33
C ASN A 56 -12.42 -70.15 -42.41
N ARG A 57 -12.16 -69.00 -43.06
CA ARG A 57 -10.81 -68.47 -43.28
C ARG A 57 -10.36 -67.41 -42.27
N ILE A 58 -11.27 -66.87 -41.45
CA ILE A 58 -10.94 -65.82 -40.49
C ILE A 58 -10.69 -66.41 -39.11
N LYS A 59 -9.54 -66.05 -38.52
CA LYS A 59 -9.22 -66.36 -37.12
C LYS A 59 -9.91 -65.32 -36.22
N TRP A 60 -11.18 -65.59 -35.88
CA TRP A 60 -12.04 -64.69 -35.11
C TRP A 60 -11.51 -64.33 -33.72
N VAL A 61 -10.88 -65.27 -33.01
CA VAL A 61 -10.33 -65.02 -31.66
C VAL A 61 -9.18 -64.00 -31.68
N PRO A 62 -8.15 -64.13 -32.53
CA PRO A 62 -7.14 -63.08 -32.71
C PRO A 62 -7.72 -61.72 -33.11
N MET A 63 -8.70 -61.70 -34.02
CA MET A 63 -9.35 -60.46 -34.46
C MET A 63 -10.11 -59.78 -33.32
N PHE A 64 -10.81 -60.57 -32.50
CA PHE A 64 -11.52 -60.08 -31.32
C PHE A 64 -10.56 -59.56 -30.24
N LYS A 65 -9.42 -60.22 -30.05
CA LYS A 65 -8.38 -59.74 -29.13
C LYS A 65 -7.78 -58.41 -29.57
N ILE A 66 -7.55 -58.22 -30.86
CA ILE A 66 -7.10 -56.94 -31.42
C ILE A 66 -8.17 -55.87 -31.20
N LEU A 67 -9.43 -56.17 -31.53
CA LEU A 67 -10.55 -55.23 -31.33
C LEU A 67 -10.70 -54.82 -29.86
N LYS A 68 -10.59 -55.76 -28.92
CA LYS A 68 -10.58 -55.47 -27.47
C LYS A 68 -9.46 -54.51 -27.09
N GLN A 69 -8.25 -54.76 -27.59
CA GLN A 69 -7.10 -53.94 -27.30
C GLN A 69 -7.24 -52.54 -27.91
N ASP A 70 -7.75 -52.43 -29.14
CA ASP A 70 -7.96 -51.15 -29.81
C ASP A 70 -9.02 -50.31 -29.09
N ILE A 71 -10.13 -50.92 -28.67
CA ILE A 71 -11.15 -50.23 -27.86
C ILE A 71 -10.54 -49.76 -26.53
N LEU A 72 -9.77 -50.62 -25.85
CA LEU A 72 -9.09 -50.24 -24.60
C LEU A 72 -8.14 -49.05 -24.83
N ASN A 73 -7.33 -49.09 -25.90
CA ASN A 73 -6.40 -48.02 -26.22
C ASN A 73 -7.14 -46.70 -26.52
N GLU A 74 -8.25 -46.75 -27.26
CA GLU A 74 -9.07 -45.58 -27.56
C GLU A 74 -9.71 -44.98 -26.29
N MET A 75 -10.22 -45.82 -25.38
CA MET A 75 -10.74 -45.36 -24.08
C MET A 75 -9.65 -44.68 -23.23
N VAL A 76 -8.45 -45.25 -23.19
CA VAL A 76 -7.31 -44.66 -22.46
C VAL A 76 -6.90 -43.33 -23.09
N GLN A 77 -6.87 -43.25 -24.42
CA GLN A 77 -6.53 -42.03 -25.13
C GLN A 77 -7.56 -40.93 -24.87
N GLU A 78 -8.86 -41.22 -25.01
CA GLU A 78 -9.94 -40.25 -24.81
C GLU A 78 -9.97 -39.70 -23.37
N ILE A 79 -9.67 -40.54 -22.38
CA ILE A 79 -9.60 -40.08 -21.00
C ILE A 79 -8.33 -39.27 -20.75
N SER A 80 -7.22 -39.64 -21.36
CA SER A 80 -5.98 -38.86 -21.25
C SER A 80 -6.17 -37.47 -21.88
N THR A 81 -6.84 -37.38 -23.03
CA THR A 81 -7.15 -36.08 -23.66
C THR A 81 -8.12 -35.27 -22.81
N MET A 82 -9.17 -35.87 -22.25
CA MET A 82 -10.06 -35.17 -21.30
C MET A 82 -9.34 -34.71 -20.03
N TRP A 83 -8.42 -35.54 -19.52
CA TRP A 83 -7.64 -35.24 -18.31
C TRP A 83 -6.76 -34.02 -18.49
N GLU A 84 -6.08 -33.93 -19.63
CA GLU A 84 -5.28 -32.77 -20.02
C GLU A 84 -6.17 -31.56 -20.33
N TYR A 85 -7.26 -31.75 -21.09
CA TYR A 85 -8.18 -30.67 -21.46
C TYR A 85 -8.80 -29.97 -20.25
N HIS A 86 -9.16 -30.73 -19.22
CA HIS A 86 -9.72 -30.17 -17.99
C HIS A 86 -8.65 -29.70 -16.98
N ASP A 87 -7.36 -29.83 -17.29
CA ASP A 87 -6.27 -29.50 -16.36
C ASP A 87 -6.47 -30.20 -15.00
N MET A 88 -6.85 -31.47 -15.06
CA MET A 88 -7.18 -32.29 -13.89
C MET A 88 -6.06 -32.34 -12.83
N PRO A 89 -4.76 -32.40 -13.18
CA PRO A 89 -3.68 -32.35 -12.19
C PRO A 89 -3.76 -31.11 -11.30
N LYS A 90 -3.98 -29.94 -11.90
CA LYS A 90 -4.08 -28.68 -11.15
C LYS A 90 -5.34 -28.63 -10.29
N GLN A 91 -6.47 -29.13 -10.80
CA GLN A 91 -7.70 -29.19 -10.02
C GLN A 91 -7.54 -30.10 -8.79
N LEU A 92 -6.89 -31.25 -8.95
CA LEU A 92 -6.59 -32.16 -7.85
C LEU A 92 -5.65 -31.54 -6.82
N ASP A 93 -4.60 -30.86 -7.26
CA ASP A 93 -3.69 -30.14 -6.37
C ASP A 93 -4.42 -29.03 -5.58
N ILE A 94 -5.32 -28.27 -6.23
CA ILE A 94 -6.16 -27.28 -5.54
C ILE A 94 -7.05 -27.95 -4.48
N LEU A 95 -7.68 -29.08 -4.81
CA LEU A 95 -8.54 -29.82 -3.88
C LEU A 95 -7.76 -30.38 -2.70
N GLU A 96 -6.56 -30.91 -2.94
CA GLU A 96 -5.67 -31.45 -1.91
C GLU A 96 -5.19 -30.34 -0.96
N ASN A 97 -4.72 -29.22 -1.52
CA ASN A 97 -4.35 -28.03 -0.75
C ASN A 97 -5.52 -27.47 0.07
N GLN A 98 -6.73 -27.48 -0.48
CA GLN A 98 -7.92 -27.08 0.27
C GLN A 98 -8.23 -28.06 1.39
N ARG A 99 -8.19 -29.37 1.12
CA ARG A 99 -8.40 -30.44 2.11
C ARG A 99 -7.47 -30.27 3.30
N GLU A 100 -6.18 -30.07 3.06
CA GLU A 100 -5.18 -29.85 4.11
C GLU A 100 -5.49 -28.59 4.94
N LYS A 101 -5.75 -27.45 4.27
CA LYS A 101 -6.11 -26.19 4.94
C LYS A 101 -7.36 -26.32 5.81
N PHE A 102 -8.34 -27.11 5.39
CA PHE A 102 -9.58 -27.34 6.15
C PHE A 102 -9.40 -28.35 7.28
N ALA A 103 -8.56 -29.37 7.12
CA ALA A 103 -8.22 -30.31 8.19
C ALA A 103 -7.60 -29.58 9.40
N VAL A 104 -6.72 -28.60 9.16
CA VAL A 104 -6.12 -27.78 10.22
C VAL A 104 -7.16 -26.88 10.91
N LYS A 105 -8.09 -26.30 10.15
CA LYS A 105 -9.08 -25.33 10.68
C LYS A 105 -10.31 -25.97 11.32
N ASN A 106 -10.61 -27.25 11.02
CA ASN A 106 -11.77 -27.96 11.52
C ASN A 106 -11.38 -29.35 12.06
N PRO A 107 -10.65 -29.41 13.20
CA PRO A 107 -10.13 -30.67 13.74
C PRO A 107 -11.21 -31.64 14.22
N TYR A 108 -12.42 -31.14 14.49
CA TYR A 108 -13.55 -31.95 14.99
C TYR A 108 -14.44 -32.51 13.88
N ASN A 109 -14.03 -32.37 12.62
CA ASN A 109 -14.76 -32.88 11.46
C ASN A 109 -16.25 -32.48 11.45
N LYS A 110 -16.55 -31.29 11.98
CA LYS A 110 -17.92 -30.77 12.03
C LYS A 110 -18.39 -30.49 10.61
N SER A 111 -19.67 -30.76 10.33
CA SER A 111 -20.28 -30.42 9.05
C SER A 111 -20.03 -28.95 8.72
N LEU A 112 -19.30 -28.71 7.63
CA LEU A 112 -19.01 -27.36 7.15
C LEU A 112 -20.24 -26.78 6.48
N TRP A 113 -20.41 -25.47 6.64
CA TRP A 113 -21.43 -24.75 5.89
C TRP A 113 -21.14 -24.87 4.39
N ARG A 114 -22.13 -25.37 3.63
CA ARG A 114 -22.09 -25.41 2.16
C ARG A 114 -23.21 -24.51 1.63
N PRO A 115 -22.97 -23.74 0.57
CA PRO A 115 -24.02 -22.97 -0.08
C PRO A 115 -25.12 -23.93 -0.55
N LEU A 116 -26.31 -23.79 0.00
CA LEU A 116 -27.51 -24.44 -0.55
C LEU A 116 -28.00 -23.57 -1.71
N SER A 117 -28.30 -24.19 -2.86
CA SER A 117 -28.75 -23.50 -4.08
C SER A 117 -29.98 -22.63 -3.87
N THR A 118 -30.76 -22.88 -2.81
CA THR A 118 -31.96 -22.14 -2.42
C THR A 118 -31.69 -20.82 -1.70
N ASN A 119 -30.47 -20.59 -1.19
CA ASN A 119 -30.14 -19.46 -0.32
C ASN A 119 -29.01 -18.57 -0.87
N ILE A 120 -29.03 -18.27 -2.17
CA ILE A 120 -28.05 -17.40 -2.86
C ILE A 120 -27.89 -16.04 -2.16
N ASN A 121 -29.00 -15.45 -1.70
CA ASN A 121 -28.99 -14.18 -0.99
C ASN A 121 -28.15 -14.21 0.30
N ASN A 122 -28.14 -15.32 1.04
CA ASN A 122 -27.36 -15.44 2.26
C ASN A 122 -25.86 -15.61 1.93
N SER A 123 -25.54 -16.36 0.88
CA SER A 123 -24.18 -16.46 0.36
C SER A 123 -23.66 -15.09 -0.07
N LEU A 124 -24.45 -14.33 -0.84
CA LEU A 124 -24.11 -12.98 -1.28
C LEU A 124 -23.87 -12.03 -0.10
N LYS A 125 -24.79 -12.01 0.87
CA LYS A 125 -24.65 -11.20 2.09
C LYS A 125 -23.39 -11.54 2.88
N SER A 126 -23.04 -12.82 3.00
CA SER A 126 -21.82 -13.21 3.71
C SER A 126 -20.54 -12.76 3.00
N ALA A 127 -20.53 -12.80 1.65
CA ALA A 127 -19.45 -12.24 0.85
C ALA A 127 -19.37 -10.71 0.98
N GLU A 128 -20.49 -10.01 0.91
CA GLU A 128 -20.58 -8.56 1.12
C GLU A 128 -20.06 -8.16 2.50
N VAL A 129 -20.44 -8.87 3.57
CA VAL A 129 -19.94 -8.62 4.93
C VAL A 129 -18.42 -8.74 5.01
N ALA A 130 -17.81 -9.71 4.31
CA ALA A 130 -16.35 -9.84 4.26
C ALA A 130 -15.68 -8.64 3.57
N ILE A 131 -16.28 -8.13 2.48
CA ILE A 131 -15.82 -6.93 1.77
C ILE A 131 -15.95 -5.69 2.66
N LEU A 132 -17.12 -5.50 3.27
CA LEU A 132 -17.39 -4.38 4.17
C LEU A 132 -16.44 -4.36 5.36
N ARG A 133 -16.08 -5.53 5.92
CA ARG A 133 -15.06 -5.62 6.99
C ARG A 133 -13.69 -5.13 6.53
N LYS A 134 -13.25 -5.50 5.32
CA LYS A 134 -11.98 -5.02 4.76
C LYS A 134 -12.01 -3.51 4.55
N GLN A 135 -13.10 -2.99 3.98
CA GLN A 135 -13.28 -1.55 3.77
C GLN A 135 -13.28 -0.78 5.10
N LYS A 136 -13.97 -1.30 6.13
CA LYS A 136 -13.97 -0.73 7.46
C LYS A 136 -12.56 -0.58 8.03
N ILE A 137 -11.73 -1.63 7.96
CA ILE A 137 -10.34 -1.60 8.46
C ILE A 137 -9.53 -0.50 7.76
N VAL A 138 -9.67 -0.39 6.44
CA VAL A 138 -8.98 0.65 5.66
C VAL A 138 -9.43 2.05 6.09
N LEU A 139 -10.74 2.28 6.19
CA LEU A 139 -11.30 3.57 6.61
C LEU A 139 -10.88 3.95 8.03
N GLU A 140 -10.85 3.00 8.96
CA GLU A 140 -10.36 3.22 10.33
C GLU A 140 -8.87 3.59 10.35
N SER A 141 -8.05 2.96 9.51
CA SER A 141 -6.62 3.30 9.42
C SER A 141 -6.39 4.72 8.86
N LEU A 142 -7.14 5.10 7.83
CA LEU A 142 -7.09 6.45 7.26
C LEU A 142 -7.57 7.50 8.26
N ALA A 143 -8.67 7.23 8.97
CA ALA A 143 -9.18 8.14 9.99
C ALA A 143 -8.13 8.42 11.08
N LYS A 144 -7.47 7.36 11.59
CA LYS A 144 -6.37 7.50 12.55
C LYS A 144 -5.20 8.34 12.01
N GLU A 145 -4.81 8.10 10.76
CA GLU A 145 -3.74 8.87 10.13
C GLU A 145 -4.09 10.37 10.04
N TYR A 146 -5.34 10.71 9.70
CA TYR A 146 -5.79 12.10 9.67
C TYR A 146 -5.82 12.72 11.07
N GLU A 147 -6.26 12.00 12.09
CA GLU A 147 -6.22 12.45 13.48
C GLU A 147 -4.78 12.78 13.93
N GLU A 148 -3.82 11.89 13.62
CA GLU A 148 -2.41 12.12 13.91
C GLU A 148 -1.87 13.37 13.20
N ARG A 149 -2.18 13.55 11.91
CA ARG A 149 -1.80 14.77 11.18
C ARG A 149 -2.40 16.01 11.84
N VAL A 150 -3.68 15.99 12.20
CA VAL A 150 -4.36 17.13 12.85
C VAL A 150 -3.71 17.45 14.20
N THR A 151 -3.38 16.45 15.02
CA THR A 151 -2.72 16.70 16.31
C THR A 151 -1.33 17.32 16.13
N LYS A 152 -0.55 16.89 15.12
CA LYS A 152 0.73 17.51 14.77
C LYS A 152 0.58 18.98 14.36
N HIS A 153 -0.42 19.29 13.54
CA HIS A 153 -0.70 20.67 13.14
C HIS A 153 -1.15 21.52 14.35
N LYS A 154 -1.99 20.99 15.24
CA LYS A 154 -2.40 21.66 16.48
C LYS A 154 -1.19 22.02 17.36
N LYS A 155 -0.25 21.08 17.56
CA LYS A 155 0.99 21.34 18.32
C LYS A 155 1.83 22.44 17.66
N THR A 156 1.98 22.38 16.35
CA THR A 156 2.73 23.40 15.58
C THR A 156 2.07 24.78 15.70
N LEU A 157 0.75 24.84 15.57
CA LEU A 157 -0.01 26.09 15.70
C LEU A 157 0.11 26.67 17.11
N ALA A 158 0.05 25.84 18.15
CA ALA A 158 0.25 26.27 19.54
C ALA A 158 1.64 26.88 19.74
N ALA A 159 2.70 26.24 19.23
CA ALA A 159 4.07 26.76 19.31
C ALA A 159 4.23 28.10 18.56
N LYS A 160 3.60 28.24 17.39
CA LYS A 160 3.62 29.52 16.64
C LYS A 160 2.86 30.62 17.39
N ARG A 161 1.73 30.29 18.02
CA ARG A 161 0.96 31.25 18.86
C ARG A 161 1.77 31.70 20.08
N SER A 162 2.45 30.79 20.77
CA SER A 162 3.29 31.18 21.92
C SER A 162 4.46 32.06 21.49
N PHE A 163 5.11 31.75 20.37
CA PHE A 163 6.19 32.59 19.83
C PHE A 163 5.72 34.00 19.48
N LEU A 164 4.56 34.11 18.80
CA LEU A 164 3.95 35.41 18.48
C LEU A 164 3.66 36.22 19.75
N LYS A 165 3.18 35.58 20.82
CA LYS A 165 2.93 36.23 22.11
C LYS A 165 4.23 36.76 22.74
N CYS A 166 5.33 36.02 22.67
CA CYS A 166 6.64 36.50 23.14
C CYS A 166 7.09 37.73 22.35
N LEU A 167 6.99 37.70 21.02
CA LEU A 167 7.33 38.86 20.17
C LEU A 167 6.46 40.08 20.49
N GLN A 168 5.16 39.88 20.73
CA GLN A 168 4.26 40.95 21.14
C GLN A 168 4.71 41.59 22.46
N MET A 169 5.11 40.79 23.44
CA MET A 169 5.62 41.29 24.72
C MET A 169 6.94 42.07 24.55
N ASP A 170 7.84 41.59 23.68
CA ASP A 170 9.09 42.29 23.38
C ASP A 170 8.84 43.65 22.71
N ILE A 171 7.92 43.71 21.74
CA ILE A 171 7.52 44.96 21.09
C ILE A 171 7.00 45.95 22.13
N GLN A 172 6.09 45.52 23.02
CA GLN A 172 5.56 46.37 24.09
C GLN A 172 6.66 46.87 25.04
N LYS A 173 7.65 46.02 25.35
CA LYS A 173 8.81 46.40 26.16
C LYS A 173 9.65 47.49 25.50
N TYR A 174 9.91 47.39 24.19
CA TYR A 174 10.64 48.42 23.45
C TYR A 174 9.85 49.72 23.32
N GLN A 175 8.54 49.65 23.09
CA GLN A 175 7.67 50.82 23.07
C GLN A 175 7.73 51.59 24.40
N LYS A 176 7.57 50.89 25.53
CA LYS A 176 7.66 51.50 26.86
C LYS A 176 9.03 52.14 27.14
N LYS A 177 10.12 51.49 26.73
CA LYS A 177 11.47 52.08 26.84
C LYS A 177 11.62 53.34 26.00
N ASN A 178 11.06 53.34 24.78
CA ASN A 178 11.11 54.50 23.91
C ASN A 178 10.32 55.69 24.50
N GLU A 179 9.14 55.44 25.05
CA GLU A 179 8.36 56.45 25.78
C GLU A 179 9.12 57.04 26.97
N GLN A 180 9.84 56.20 27.73
CA GLN A 180 10.70 56.67 28.82
C GLN A 180 11.84 57.56 28.32
N LEU A 181 12.50 57.17 27.21
CA LEU A 181 13.56 57.98 26.61
C LEU A 181 13.03 59.33 26.12
N LEU A 182 11.88 59.35 25.44
CA LEU A 182 11.22 60.58 25.01
C LEU A 182 10.86 61.47 26.20
N SER A 183 10.32 60.91 27.28
CA SER A 183 10.04 61.65 28.51
C SER A 183 11.31 62.26 29.12
N ASN A 184 12.42 61.51 29.13
CA ASN A 184 13.70 62.02 29.63
C ASN A 184 14.25 63.15 28.75
N ILE A 185 14.16 63.01 27.41
CA ILE A 185 14.56 64.06 26.48
C ILE A 185 13.72 65.33 26.68
N CYS A 186 12.39 65.19 26.79
CA CYS A 186 11.52 66.32 27.09
C CYS A 186 11.89 67.01 28.40
N ALA A 187 12.16 66.25 29.47
CA ALA A 187 12.61 66.80 30.74
C ALA A 187 13.95 67.56 30.62
N ILE A 188 14.90 67.03 29.84
CA ILE A 188 16.17 67.72 29.55
C ILE A 188 15.93 69.02 28.78
N ILE A 189 15.08 68.99 27.75
CA ILE A 189 14.72 70.18 26.95
C ILE A 189 14.07 71.24 27.85
N ASP A 190 13.15 70.85 28.71
CA ASP A 190 12.47 71.78 29.62
C ASP A 190 13.44 72.37 30.65
N ASN A 191 14.37 71.56 31.19
CA ASN A 191 15.45 72.06 32.04
C ASN A 191 16.36 73.05 31.31
N HIS A 192 16.74 72.77 30.06
CA HIS A 192 17.51 73.71 29.23
C HIS A 192 16.75 75.01 28.97
N LYS A 193 15.46 74.95 28.62
CA LYS A 193 14.62 76.14 28.45
C LYS A 193 14.55 76.98 29.73
N ASN A 194 14.41 76.33 30.88
CA ASN A 194 14.38 76.99 32.18
C ASN A 194 15.74 77.65 32.49
N PHE A 195 16.85 76.98 32.17
CA PHE A 195 18.20 77.55 32.31
C PHE A 195 18.43 78.75 31.38
N SER A 196 18.00 78.68 30.12
CA SER A 196 18.06 79.82 29.19
C SER A 196 17.16 80.98 29.63
N ARG A 197 15.98 80.71 30.22
CA ARG A 197 15.13 81.74 30.82
C ARG A 197 15.75 82.38 32.05
N SER A 198 16.43 81.62 32.91
CA SER A 198 17.14 82.18 34.07
C SER A 198 18.39 82.96 33.68
N LYS A 199 18.99 82.69 32.51
CA LYS A 199 20.15 83.44 32.01
C LYS A 199 19.77 84.79 31.40
N ASN A 200 18.53 84.96 30.95
CA ASN A 200 17.97 86.27 30.57
C ASN A 200 17.62 87.18 31.78
N ILE A 201 18.03 86.79 33.00
CA ILE A 201 17.86 87.59 34.23
C ILE A 201 19.20 88.15 34.74
N PHE A 202 20.34 87.71 34.18
CA PHE A 202 21.65 88.34 34.47
C PHE A 202 22.07 89.26 33.33
N ASP A 203 21.75 90.53 33.57
CA ASP A 203 22.43 91.76 33.17
C ASP A 203 23.06 91.85 31.77
N GLU A 204 22.44 92.72 30.98
CA GLU A 204 23.05 93.50 29.91
C GLU A 204 23.99 94.61 30.47
N ASN A 205 24.46 94.50 31.71
CA ASN A 205 25.36 95.45 32.33
C ASN A 205 26.64 94.78 32.84
N ASP A 206 27.76 95.39 32.49
CA ASP A 206 29.06 95.29 33.15
C ASP A 206 30.08 94.26 32.59
N ILE A 207 30.36 94.35 31.28
CA ILE A 207 31.63 93.85 30.71
C ILE A 207 32.58 95.01 30.30
N ASP A 208 32.11 96.27 30.29
CA ASP A 208 32.90 97.41 29.80
C ASP A 208 33.64 98.24 30.88
N ASN A 209 33.54 97.91 32.18
CA ASN A 209 34.18 98.69 33.24
C ASN A 209 35.13 97.91 34.17
N HIS A 210 35.79 96.85 33.66
CA HIS A 210 37.01 96.38 34.31
C HIS A 210 38.23 97.13 33.77
N VAL A 211 38.44 98.31 34.33
CA VAL A 211 39.77 98.95 34.37
C VAL A 211 40.67 98.02 35.16
N TRP A 212 41.55 97.30 34.44
CA TRP A 212 42.65 96.57 35.04
C TRP A 212 43.57 97.60 35.70
N SER A 213 43.45 97.81 37.00
CA SER A 213 44.40 98.67 37.71
C SER A 213 45.72 97.93 37.84
N ASP A 214 46.80 98.50 37.32
CA ASP A 214 48.19 98.00 37.31
C ASP A 214 48.82 97.77 38.71
N ILE A 215 48.01 97.76 39.78
CA ILE A 215 48.43 97.58 41.16
C ILE A 215 48.76 96.11 41.49
N GLU A 216 48.24 95.14 40.73
CA GLU A 216 48.50 93.71 40.98
C GLU A 216 49.74 93.15 40.27
N LEU A 217 50.36 93.92 39.35
CA LEU A 217 51.56 93.51 38.61
C LEU A 217 52.90 93.89 39.29
N GLN A 218 52.89 94.69 40.36
CA GLN A 218 54.12 95.08 41.09
C GLN A 218 54.42 94.25 42.35
N ASN A 219 53.53 93.38 42.83
CA ASN A 219 53.76 92.58 44.04
C ASN A 219 54.23 91.13 43.80
N LYS A 220 54.61 90.80 42.56
CA LYS A 220 55.37 89.57 42.24
C LYS A 220 56.48 89.88 41.24
N GLY A 221 57.48 90.64 41.70
CA GLY A 221 58.72 90.82 40.96
C GLY A 221 59.82 91.50 41.79
N VAL A 222 60.82 90.70 42.18
CA VAL A 222 62.21 91.10 42.52
C VAL A 222 62.35 91.73 43.92
N ILE A 223 62.98 91.10 44.95
CA ILE A 223 64.25 90.37 45.09
C ILE A 223 64.09 89.22 46.09
#